data_AF-A0A377PKX0-F1
#
_entry.id   AF-A0A377PKX0-F1
#
_cell.length_a   1.000
_cell.length_b   1.000
_cell.length_c   1.000
_cell.angle_alpha   90.00
_cell.angle_beta   90.00
_cell.angle_gamma   90.00
#
_symmetry.space_group_name_H-M   'P 1'
#
loop_
_entity.id
_entity.type
_entity.pdbx_description
1 polymer ?
#
loop_
_entity_poly.entity_id
_entity_poly.type
_entity_poly.pdbx_seq_one_letter_code
_entity_poly.pdbx_strand_id
1 'polypeptide(L)'
;MPTLREYRAQRPNRIIYETIEFHHVSFGSFYLVNNQVFPKTLGGVEYKPCRFELSESQQSSTPIIDSTIKFSRLAQDFKQQLKVWRSYSRIEPITVTYRLFDSKDMTIAIKDWQLYVKDCSLDADNVNVSLSMTNPLNTNVALLYDPADWPGLEIG
;
A
#
# COMPACT_ATOMS: atom_id res chain seq x y z
N MET A 1 -23.46 7.21 -5.88
CA MET A 1 -22.18 7.89 -6.16
C MET A 1 -21.66 7.35 -7.49
N PRO A 2 -21.18 8.17 -8.44
CA PRO A 2 -20.72 7.68 -9.73
C PRO A 2 -19.43 6.86 -9.60
N THR A 3 -19.30 5.81 -10.42
CA THR A 3 -18.09 4.96 -10.43
C THR A 3 -16.90 5.70 -11.06
N LEU A 4 -15.66 5.24 -10.81
CA LEU A 4 -14.45 5.84 -11.42
C LEU A 4 -14.55 5.91 -12.96
N ARG A 5 -15.19 4.91 -13.57
CA ARG A 5 -15.42 4.85 -15.02
C ARG A 5 -16.38 5.95 -15.49
N GLU A 6 -17.50 6.15 -14.79
CA GLU A 6 -18.47 7.21 -15.08
C GLU A 6 -17.87 8.59 -14.87
N TYR A 7 -17.06 8.76 -13.82
CA TYR A 7 -16.32 10.00 -13.59
C TYR A 7 -15.39 10.34 -14.76
N ARG A 8 -14.56 9.38 -15.20
CA ARG A 8 -13.63 9.58 -16.32
C ARG A 8 -14.36 9.88 -17.63
N ALA A 9 -15.53 9.29 -17.85
CA ALA A 9 -16.35 9.52 -19.04
C ALA A 9 -16.91 10.96 -19.11
N GLN A 10 -17.23 11.57 -17.97
CA GLN A 10 -17.78 12.93 -17.91
C GLN A 10 -16.71 14.04 -18.11
N ARG A 11 -15.41 13.69 -18.11
CA ARG A 11 -14.28 14.63 -18.15
C ARG A 11 -14.48 15.90 -17.30
N PRO A 12 -14.96 15.81 -16.05
CA PRO A 12 -15.18 16.99 -15.24
C PRO A 12 -13.83 17.66 -14.91
N ASN A 13 -13.77 18.99 -14.95
CA ASN A 13 -12.60 19.74 -14.47
C ASN A 13 -12.60 19.79 -12.93
N ARG A 14 -12.44 18.62 -12.32
CA ARG A 14 -12.48 18.40 -10.87
C ARG A 14 -11.24 17.67 -10.43
N ILE A 15 -10.79 17.99 -9.21
CA ILE A 15 -9.58 17.40 -8.65
C ILE A 15 -9.95 16.03 -8.07
N ILE A 16 -9.13 15.03 -8.38
CA ILE A 16 -9.15 13.74 -7.68
C ILE A 16 -8.01 13.77 -6.67
N TYR A 17 -8.31 13.45 -5.41
CA TYR A 17 -7.30 13.28 -4.38
C TYR A 17 -6.90 11.82 -4.32
N GLU A 18 -5.63 11.56 -4.62
CA GLU A 18 -5.02 10.25 -4.41
C GLU A 18 -4.47 10.19 -3.00
N THR A 19 -4.88 9.18 -2.25
CA THR A 19 -4.46 9.02 -0.87
C THR A 19 -3.93 7.63 -0.61
N ILE A 20 -2.96 7.55 0.31
CA ILE A 20 -2.40 6.31 0.79
C ILE A 20 -2.37 6.34 2.31
N GLU A 21 -2.87 5.27 2.91
CA GLU A 21 -2.72 4.94 4.31
C GLU A 21 -1.76 3.77 4.42
N PHE A 22 -0.83 3.85 5.35
CA PHE A 22 -0.05 2.69 5.78
C PHE A 22 -0.33 2.45 7.24
N HIS A 23 -0.47 1.18 7.60
CA HIS A 23 -0.77 0.77 8.95
C HIS A 23 0.14 -0.39 9.35
N HIS A 24 0.66 -0.30 10.57
CA HIS A 24 1.39 -1.37 11.23
C HIS A 24 1.26 -1.22 12.75
N VAL A 25 1.22 -2.34 13.48
CA VAL A 25 1.04 -2.35 14.94
C VAL A 25 2.10 -1.54 15.69
N SER A 26 3.33 -1.46 15.18
CA SER A 26 4.43 -0.78 15.86
C SER A 26 4.51 0.72 15.68
N PHE A 27 3.99 1.27 14.57
CA PHE A 27 4.07 2.71 14.29
C PHE A 27 2.70 3.37 14.06
N GLY A 28 1.61 2.60 14.12
CA GLY A 28 0.25 3.07 13.90
C GLY A 28 -0.09 3.28 12.43
N SER A 29 -1.13 4.09 12.18
CA SER A 29 -1.50 4.52 10.83
C SER A 29 -0.90 5.87 10.48
N PHE A 30 -0.43 6.02 9.24
CA PHE A 30 -0.07 7.31 8.68
C PHE A 30 -0.76 7.53 7.33
N TYR A 31 -1.22 8.78 7.14
CA TYR A 31 -2.13 9.16 6.06
C TYR A 31 -1.46 10.21 5.17
N LEU A 32 -1.31 9.88 3.88
CA LEU A 32 -0.66 10.73 2.89
C LEU A 32 -1.59 11.08 1.73
N VAL A 33 -1.58 12.33 1.28
CA VAL A 33 -2.32 12.78 0.09
C VAL A 33 -1.38 13.32 -0.97
N ASN A 34 -1.58 12.88 -2.20
CA ASN A 34 -0.74 13.25 -3.34
C ASN A 34 -1.03 14.67 -3.81
N ASN A 35 0.00 15.34 -4.33
CA ASN A 35 -0.10 16.61 -5.05
C ASN A 35 -0.78 17.75 -4.28
N GLN A 36 -0.77 17.70 -2.95
CA GLN A 36 -1.24 18.78 -2.09
C GLN A 36 -0.06 19.50 -1.44
N VAL A 37 -0.26 20.77 -1.12
CA VAL A 37 0.70 21.59 -0.36
C VAL A 37 0.31 21.66 1.12
N PHE A 38 -0.99 21.59 1.41
CA PHE A 38 -1.54 21.65 2.76
C PHE A 38 -2.23 20.33 3.14
N PRO A 39 -2.30 20.01 4.44
CA PRO A 39 -3.09 18.90 4.93
C PRO A 39 -4.55 18.97 4.45
N LYS A 40 -5.16 17.81 4.22
CA LYS A 40 -6.56 17.72 3.81
C LYS A 40 -7.32 16.68 4.62
N THR A 41 -8.53 17.04 5.01
CA THR A 41 -9.45 16.11 5.65
C THR A 41 -10.30 15.40 4.60
N LEU A 42 -10.15 14.08 4.50
CA LEU A 42 -10.83 13.21 3.56
C LEU A 42 -11.37 11.99 4.34
N GLY A 43 -12.62 11.61 4.13
CA GLY A 43 -13.25 10.51 4.86
C GLY A 43 -13.24 10.66 6.39
N GLY A 44 -13.19 11.89 6.91
CA GLY A 44 -13.08 12.17 8.34
C GLY A 44 -11.67 12.05 8.93
N VAL A 45 -10.65 11.78 8.10
CA VAL A 45 -9.25 11.64 8.52
C VAL A 45 -8.40 12.75 7.90
N GLU A 46 -7.42 13.28 8.65
CA GLU A 46 -6.47 14.26 8.14
C GLU A 46 -5.28 13.58 7.45
N TYR A 47 -5.08 13.92 6.18
CA TYR A 47 -3.98 13.44 5.35
C TYR A 47 -2.88 14.50 5.23
N LYS A 48 -1.63 14.08 5.46
CA LYS A 48 -0.45 14.92 5.26
C LYS A 48 -0.07 15.01 3.78
N PRO A 49 0.35 16.18 3.29
CA PRO A 49 0.79 16.31 1.89
C PRO A 49 2.10 15.55 1.66
N CYS A 50 2.11 14.67 0.66
CA CYS A 50 3.34 13.98 0.24
C CYS A 50 3.27 13.67 -1.25
N ARG A 51 4.33 14.00 -1.99
CA ARG A 51 4.41 13.70 -3.43
C ARG A 51 4.85 12.25 -3.62
N PHE A 52 3.98 11.47 -4.25
CA PHE A 52 4.27 10.09 -4.63
C PHE A 52 3.73 9.77 -6.01
N GLU A 53 4.26 8.71 -6.61
CA GLU A 53 3.78 8.13 -7.85
C GLU A 53 3.40 6.67 -7.59
N LEU A 54 2.18 6.30 -7.94
CA LEU A 54 1.68 4.95 -7.83
C LEU A 54 1.63 4.33 -9.24
N SER A 55 2.33 3.22 -9.42
CA SER A 55 2.26 2.38 -10.61
C SER A 55 1.54 1.08 -10.26
N GLU A 56 0.34 0.89 -10.79
CA GLU A 56 -0.43 -0.35 -10.65
C GLU A 56 0.01 -1.35 -11.74
N SER A 57 0.31 -2.60 -11.39
CA SER A 57 0.86 -3.59 -12.36
C SER A 57 -0.16 -4.11 -13.37
N GLN A 58 -1.46 -3.83 -13.18
CA GLN A 58 -2.55 -4.34 -13.99
C GLN A 58 -3.48 -3.21 -14.46
N GLN A 59 -3.80 -3.21 -15.76
CA GLN A 59 -4.70 -2.26 -16.42
C GLN A 59 -6.13 -2.83 -16.60
N SER A 60 -6.38 -4.09 -16.22
CA SER A 60 -7.65 -4.80 -16.49
C SER A 60 -8.48 -5.05 -15.23
N SER A 61 -9.76 -5.39 -15.41
CA SER A 61 -10.84 -5.53 -14.42
C SER A 61 -10.63 -6.58 -13.31
N THR A 62 -9.42 -7.10 -13.16
CA THR A 62 -9.00 -8.01 -12.08
C THR A 62 -8.55 -7.23 -10.85
N PRO A 63 -8.64 -7.83 -9.64
CA PRO A 63 -8.12 -7.21 -8.42
C PRO A 63 -6.63 -6.90 -8.60
N ILE A 64 -6.20 -5.74 -8.11
CA ILE A 64 -4.79 -5.30 -8.21
C ILE A 64 -3.95 -6.28 -7.40
N ILE A 65 -3.02 -6.96 -8.08
CA ILE A 65 -2.21 -8.02 -7.48
C ILE A 65 -0.92 -7.44 -6.93
N ASP A 66 -0.30 -6.51 -7.65
CA ASP A 66 0.92 -5.84 -7.25
C ASP A 66 0.87 -4.36 -7.63
N SER A 67 1.57 -3.53 -6.88
CA SER A 67 1.78 -2.12 -7.23
C SER A 67 3.12 -1.62 -6.70
N THR A 68 3.63 -0.54 -7.27
CA THR A 68 4.85 0.11 -6.80
C THR A 68 4.54 1.56 -6.48
N ILE A 69 4.88 1.99 -5.27
CA ILE A 69 4.79 3.39 -4.86
C ILE A 69 6.19 3.97 -4.84
N LYS A 70 6.40 5.09 -5.53
CA LYS A 70 7.63 5.86 -5.50
C LYS A 70 7.40 7.17 -4.78
N PHE A 71 8.11 7.38 -3.69
CA PHE A 71 8.12 8.65 -2.99
C PHE A 71 9.33 9.49 -3.40
N SER A 72 9.10 10.79 -3.58
CA SER A 72 10.20 11.75 -3.76
C SER A 72 10.82 12.15 -2.42
N ARG A 73 11.89 12.96 -2.45
CA ARG A 73 12.70 13.41 -1.29
C ARG A 73 11.91 13.83 -0.03
N LEU A 74 10.66 14.28 -0.16
CA LEU A 74 9.81 14.73 0.96
C LEU A 74 9.29 13.60 1.87
N ALA A 75 9.56 12.33 1.58
CA ALA A 75 9.18 11.20 2.43
C ALA A 75 10.12 11.00 3.65
N GLN A 76 10.70 12.07 4.20
CA GLN A 76 11.60 11.98 5.34
C GLN A 76 10.89 11.45 6.60
N ASP A 77 9.62 11.79 6.79
CA ASP A 77 8.77 11.25 7.86
C ASP A 77 8.54 9.74 7.68
N PHE A 78 8.29 9.28 6.45
CA PHE A 78 8.16 7.85 6.14
C PHE A 78 9.48 7.11 6.40
N LYS A 79 10.63 7.70 6.04
CA LYS A 79 11.96 7.15 6.38
C LYS A 79 12.15 6.98 7.89
N GLN A 80 11.66 7.90 8.71
CA GLN A 80 11.74 7.78 10.17
C GLN A 80 10.84 6.67 10.70
N GLN A 81 9.61 6.55 10.20
CA GLN A 81 8.68 5.50 10.62
C GLN A 81 9.17 4.11 10.20
N LEU A 82 9.74 3.95 9.01
CA LEU A 82 10.38 2.69 8.58
C LEU A 82 11.56 2.29 9.47
N LYS A 83 12.28 3.24 10.09
CA LYS A 83 13.35 2.88 11.05
C LYS A 83 12.80 2.26 12.34
N VAL A 84 11.55 2.53 12.70
CA VAL A 84 10.87 1.90 13.84
C VAL A 84 10.52 0.44 13.52
N TRP A 85 10.27 0.14 12.25
CA TRP A 85 10.03 -1.21 11.76
C TRP A 85 11.34 -2.02 11.65
N ARG A 86 11.88 -2.43 12.80
CA ARG A 86 13.10 -3.25 12.93
C ARG A 86 12.89 -4.45 13.84
N SER A 87 13.67 -5.50 13.60
CA SER A 87 13.76 -6.67 14.49
C SER A 87 12.41 -7.38 14.66
N TYR A 88 11.95 -7.60 15.90
CA TYR A 88 10.74 -8.36 16.23
C TYR A 88 9.45 -7.80 15.59
N SER A 89 9.44 -6.50 15.25
CA SER A 89 8.29 -5.88 14.55
C SER A 89 8.08 -6.39 13.13
N ARG A 90 8.98 -7.21 12.57
CA ARG A 90 8.84 -7.80 11.22
C ARG A 90 7.90 -9.00 11.16
N ILE A 91 7.40 -9.47 12.29
CA ILE A 91 6.52 -10.65 12.38
C ILE A 91 5.07 -10.28 11.98
N GLU A 92 4.74 -8.99 11.95
CA GLU A 92 3.47 -8.48 11.45
C GLU A 92 3.68 -7.77 10.10
N PRO A 93 2.78 -7.95 9.12
CA PRO A 93 2.93 -7.34 7.82
C PRO A 93 2.44 -5.89 7.86
N ILE A 94 3.07 -5.01 7.06
CA ILE A 94 2.56 -3.65 6.87
C ILE A 94 1.44 -3.69 5.84
N THR A 95 0.28 -3.15 6.19
CA THR A 95 -0.86 -2.99 5.28
C THR A 95 -0.89 -1.60 4.68
N VAL A 96 -1.15 -1.51 3.39
CA VAL A 96 -1.27 -0.25 2.64
C VAL A 96 -2.65 -0.18 2.03
N THR A 97 -3.40 0.86 2.35
CA THR A 97 -4.73 1.13 1.81
C THR A 97 -4.67 2.37 0.91
N TYR A 98 -4.99 2.20 -0.36
CA TYR A 98 -5.12 3.29 -1.31
C TYR A 98 -6.58 3.71 -1.42
N ARG A 99 -6.85 5.01 -1.47
CA ARG A 99 -8.20 5.55 -1.70
C ARG A 99 -8.17 6.75 -2.64
N LEU A 100 -9.17 6.85 -3.51
CA LEU A 100 -9.42 8.01 -4.37
C LEU A 100 -10.66 8.78 -3.89
N PHE A 101 -10.52 10.08 -3.68
CA PHE A 101 -11.65 10.96 -3.33
C PHE A 101 -11.93 11.99 -4.44
N ASP A 102 -13.20 12.33 -4.66
CA ASP A 102 -13.58 13.42 -5.56
C ASP A 102 -13.57 14.73 -4.78
N SER A 103 -13.09 15.81 -5.38
CA SER A 103 -13.29 17.17 -4.86
C SER A 103 -14.75 17.54 -4.58
N LYS A 104 -15.73 16.94 -5.28
CA LYS A 104 -17.16 17.16 -5.02
C LYS A 104 -17.64 16.44 -3.75
N ASP A 105 -17.08 15.27 -3.45
CA ASP A 105 -17.45 14.46 -2.31
C ASP A 105 -16.19 13.87 -1.68
N MET A 106 -15.76 14.53 -0.61
CA MET A 106 -14.56 14.19 0.14
C MET A 106 -14.85 13.17 1.25
N THR A 107 -16.09 12.71 1.40
CA THR A 107 -16.49 11.82 2.50
C THR A 107 -16.40 10.34 2.13
N ILE A 108 -16.64 10.00 0.87
CA ILE A 108 -16.67 8.61 0.40
C ILE A 108 -15.64 8.42 -0.72
N ALA A 109 -14.87 7.33 -0.65
CA ALA A 109 -13.89 6.99 -1.68
C ALA A 109 -14.57 6.43 -2.93
N ILE A 110 -14.10 6.84 -4.11
CA ILE A 110 -14.55 6.37 -5.43
C ILE A 110 -13.96 4.99 -5.76
N LYS A 111 -12.70 4.78 -5.35
CA LYS A 111 -11.93 3.54 -5.52
C LYS A 111 -11.08 3.36 -4.28
N ASP A 112 -11.07 2.14 -3.76
CA ASP A 112 -10.20 1.73 -2.68
C ASP A 112 -9.68 0.31 -2.90
N TRP A 113 -8.49 0.04 -2.37
CA TRP A 113 -7.91 -1.30 -2.30
C TRP A 113 -6.87 -1.36 -1.19
N GLN A 114 -6.56 -2.58 -0.75
CA GLN A 114 -5.56 -2.83 0.28
C GLN A 114 -4.58 -3.91 -0.16
N LEU A 115 -3.28 -3.66 0.02
CA LEU A 115 -2.18 -4.58 -0.28
C LEU A 115 -1.18 -4.62 0.89
N TYR A 116 -0.28 -5.61 0.87
CA TYR A 116 0.82 -5.70 1.82
C TYR A 116 2.11 -5.12 1.24
N VAL A 117 2.93 -4.51 2.10
CA VAL A 117 4.30 -4.13 1.72
C VAL A 117 5.15 -5.38 1.59
N LYS A 118 5.61 -5.67 0.37
CA LYS A 118 6.50 -6.80 0.08
C LYS A 118 7.97 -6.42 0.27
N ASP A 119 8.36 -5.26 -0.24
CA ASP A 119 9.73 -4.76 -0.15
C ASP A 119 9.76 -3.23 -0.12
N CYS A 120 10.77 -2.68 0.52
CA CYS A 120 11.02 -1.24 0.52
C CYS A 120 12.50 -0.98 0.26
N SER A 121 12.81 -0.41 -0.90
CA SER A 121 14.15 0.00 -1.27
C SER A 121 14.32 1.51 -1.12
N LEU A 122 15.44 1.88 -0.52
CA LEU A 122 15.79 3.28 -0.27
C LEU A 122 16.96 3.67 -1.15
N ASP A 123 16.80 4.74 -1.93
CA ASP A 123 17.88 5.42 -2.62
C ASP A 123 18.11 6.81 -1.99
N ALA A 124 19.23 7.46 -2.35
CA ALA A 124 19.58 8.80 -1.87
C ALA A 124 18.44 9.80 -2.11
N ASP A 125 17.78 9.69 -3.25
CA ASP A 125 16.75 10.63 -3.70
C ASP A 125 15.31 10.13 -3.55
N ASN A 126 15.09 8.82 -3.59
CA ASN A 126 13.76 8.23 -3.73
C ASN A 126 13.54 7.06 -2.76
N VAL A 127 12.28 6.81 -2.42
CA VAL A 127 11.88 5.59 -1.69
C VAL A 127 10.91 4.82 -2.56
N ASN A 128 11.26 3.58 -2.91
CA ASN A 128 10.41 2.69 -3.67
C ASN A 128 9.83 1.62 -2.76
N VAL A 129 8.51 1.52 -2.74
CA VAL A 129 7.77 0.52 -1.97
C VAL A 129 7.07 -0.40 -2.94
N SER A 130 7.40 -1.68 -2.88
CA SER A 130 6.73 -2.73 -3.65
C SER A 130 5.60 -3.33 -2.82
N LEU A 131 4.40 -3.34 -3.38
CA LEU A 131 3.20 -3.87 -2.76
C LEU A 131 2.74 -5.13 -3.47
N SER A 132 2.18 -6.07 -2.69
CA SER A 132 1.62 -7.32 -3.21
C SER A 132 0.40 -7.75 -2.41
N MET A 133 -0.50 -8.47 -3.06
CA MET A 133 -1.66 -9.10 -2.42
C MET A 133 -1.23 -10.26 -1.50
N THR A 134 -0.09 -10.89 -1.81
CA THR A 134 0.45 -11.99 -1.02
C THR A 134 1.12 -11.45 0.23
N ASN A 135 0.72 -11.96 1.40
CA ASN A 135 1.42 -11.65 2.65
C ASN A 135 2.86 -12.19 2.58
N PRO A 136 3.89 -11.32 2.64
CA PRO A 136 5.29 -11.75 2.55
C PRO A 136 5.73 -12.69 3.68
N LEU A 137 4.97 -12.77 4.77
CA LEU A 137 5.27 -13.67 5.89
C LEU A 137 4.88 -15.13 5.60
N ASN A 138 3.95 -15.36 4.68
CA ASN A 138 3.42 -16.69 4.39
C ASN A 138 4.12 -17.37 3.21
N THR A 139 5.03 -16.69 2.50
CA THR A 139 5.68 -17.23 1.29
C THR A 139 6.71 -18.33 1.54
N ASN A 140 7.12 -18.55 2.80
CA ASN A 140 8.19 -19.50 3.15
C ASN A 140 7.78 -20.51 4.24
N VAL A 141 6.52 -20.97 4.21
CA VAL A 141 6.11 -22.12 5.03
C VAL A 141 6.25 -23.39 4.19
N ALA A 142 7.50 -23.80 3.94
CA ALA A 142 7.75 -25.16 3.51
C ALA A 142 7.60 -26.06 4.75
N LEU A 143 6.66 -27.00 4.71
CA LEU A 143 6.63 -28.08 5.69
C LEU A 143 7.95 -28.85 5.55
N LEU A 144 8.75 -28.93 6.62
CA LEU A 144 9.86 -29.86 6.64
C LEU A 144 9.29 -31.28 6.47
N TYR A 145 9.89 -32.05 5.56
CA TYR A 145 9.57 -33.46 5.40
C TYR A 145 9.93 -34.20 6.69
N ASP A 146 8.92 -34.75 7.38
CA ASP A 146 9.13 -35.73 8.44
C ASP A 146 9.01 -37.15 7.84
N PRO A 147 10.09 -37.94 7.83
CA PRO A 147 10.03 -39.33 7.40
C PRO A 147 9.03 -40.18 8.20
N ALA A 148 8.68 -39.79 9.43
CA ALA A 148 7.71 -40.51 10.27
C ALA A 148 6.27 -40.43 9.71
N ASP A 149 5.94 -39.39 8.95
CA ASP A 149 4.62 -39.20 8.35
C ASP A 149 4.42 -40.00 7.04
N TRP A 150 5.50 -40.57 6.49
CA TRP A 150 5.49 -41.30 5.21
C TRP A 150 6.32 -42.59 5.29
N PRO A 151 5.81 -43.66 5.94
CA PRO A 151 6.53 -44.93 6.15
C PRO A 151 6.81 -45.73 4.87
N GLY A 152 6.39 -45.23 3.70
CA GLY A 152 6.64 -45.88 2.40
C GLY A 152 8.01 -45.59 1.79
N LEU A 153 8.88 -44.84 2.46
CA LEU A 153 10.22 -44.48 1.98
C LEU A 153 11.32 -45.10 2.86
N GLU A 154 11.19 -46.38 3.19
CA GLU A 154 12.34 -47.15 3.68
C GLU A 154 13.28 -47.44 2.51
N ILE A 155 14.52 -46.96 2.61
CA ILE A 155 15.61 -47.35 1.71
C ILE A 155 15.94 -48.81 2.04
N GLY A 156 15.43 -49.73 1.22
CA GLY A 156 15.88 -51.12 1.19
C GLY A 156 17.31 -51.25 0.68
#